data_AF-A0A3D4PLU9-F1
#
_entry.id   AF-A0A3D4PLU9-F1
#
_cell.length_a   1.000
_cell.length_b   1.000
_cell.length_c   1.000
_cell.angle_alpha   90.00
_cell.angle_beta   90.00
_cell.angle_gamma   90.00
#
_symmetry.space_group_name_H-M   'P 1'
#
loop_
_entity.id
_entity.type
_entity.pdbx_description
1 polymer ?
#
loop_
_entity_poly.entity_id
_entity_poly.type
_entity_poly.pdbx_seq_one_letter_code
_entity_poly.pdbx_strand_id
1 'polypeptide(L)'
;MTQNSMNVIEICAETFRMKSGQQPRLEVGMIYYQLFFIVLNTCIFAACQTLIAEDFAGPSFHPLPGMNSETDEQSVSENLSKGPLLFLGAVSCSSSNCHGSFKSTAPLSSLSYTIWQRHDPHAQAYRTLTSERSQRIAEKLKLESPAEKSAVCLNCHAAPQSGYEISESISNETNLEFVSNGVSCEACHGQAVKWLEPHRSYAWNSSLWNVSRKNETGFKQLKSTVIRAETCASCHIGSAGRDVNHDLIAAGHPRLLFEYTSYMDLYAQQAAHWDIARDKKRSDG
;
A
#
# COMPACT_ATOMS: atom_id res chain seq x y z
N MET A 1 -49.62 -43.09 19.95
CA MET A 1 -51.00 -42.60 19.85
C MET A 1 -51.02 -41.11 20.16
N THR A 2 -51.43 -40.30 19.17
CA THR A 2 -52.04 -38.95 19.24
C THR A 2 -51.30 -37.84 20.01
N GLN A 3 -50.61 -36.93 19.31
CA GLN A 3 -51.10 -35.59 18.84
C GLN A 3 -51.13 -34.53 19.96
N ASN A 4 -50.31 -33.48 19.86
CA ASN A 4 -50.71 -32.22 19.21
C ASN A 4 -49.57 -31.19 19.19
N SER A 5 -49.21 -30.78 17.99
CA SER A 5 -48.40 -29.60 17.68
C SER A 5 -49.26 -28.34 17.73
N MET A 6 -48.91 -27.34 18.55
CA MET A 6 -49.39 -25.97 18.38
C MET A 6 -48.27 -24.95 18.56
N ASN A 7 -48.18 -24.12 17.53
CA ASN A 7 -47.32 -22.98 17.23
C ASN A 7 -46.91 -22.08 18.42
N VAL A 8 -45.61 -21.78 18.48
CA VAL A 8 -44.96 -20.81 19.39
C VAL A 8 -45.14 -19.35 18.90
N ILE A 9 -45.92 -19.11 17.84
CA ILE A 9 -46.01 -17.80 17.17
C ILE A 9 -47.14 -16.91 17.73
N GLU A 10 -48.06 -17.43 18.54
CA GLU A 10 -49.24 -16.68 19.01
C GLU A 10 -49.09 -15.97 20.37
N ILE A 11 -47.96 -16.10 21.07
CA ILE A 11 -47.77 -15.49 22.41
C ILE A 11 -47.26 -14.02 22.34
N CYS A 12 -46.85 -13.53 21.16
CA CYS A 12 -46.27 -12.18 21.04
C CYS A 12 -47.25 -11.05 20.67
N ALA A 13 -48.56 -11.30 20.58
CA ALA A 13 -49.51 -10.32 20.00
C ALA A 13 -50.46 -9.61 20.99
N GLU A 14 -50.36 -9.78 22.31
CA GLU A 14 -51.26 -9.11 23.26
C GLU A 14 -50.54 -8.43 24.45
N THR A 15 -49.60 -7.51 24.19
CA THR A 15 -49.14 -6.61 25.28
C THR A 15 -48.90 -5.15 24.88
N PHE A 16 -49.25 -4.74 23.66
CA PHE A 16 -49.15 -3.34 23.26
C PHE A 16 -50.53 -2.70 23.05
N ARG A 17 -51.23 -2.45 24.16
CA ARG A 17 -52.36 -1.50 24.20
C ARG A 17 -52.08 -0.45 25.25
N MET A 18 -51.35 0.60 24.84
CA MET A 18 -51.07 1.76 25.68
C MET A 18 -52.36 2.51 25.99
N LYS A 19 -52.81 2.49 27.25
CA LYS A 19 -53.69 3.53 27.79
C LYS A 19 -52.83 4.65 28.37
N SER A 20 -53.18 5.86 27.97
CA SER A 20 -52.64 7.15 28.39
C SER A 20 -52.57 7.30 29.91
N GLY A 21 -51.42 7.77 30.41
CA GLY A 21 -51.34 8.57 31.64
C GLY A 21 -50.84 7.88 32.90
N GLN A 22 -49.54 7.55 32.97
CA GLN A 22 -48.69 7.70 34.19
C GLN A 22 -47.26 7.24 33.89
N GLN A 23 -46.26 8.02 34.30
CA GLN A 23 -44.84 7.72 34.16
C GLN A 23 -44.38 6.67 35.19
N PRO A 24 -43.71 5.56 34.80
CA PRO A 24 -43.07 4.66 35.76
C PRO A 24 -41.60 5.02 36.02
N ARG A 25 -41.18 4.87 37.29
CA ARG A 25 -39.83 5.15 37.82
C ARG A 25 -38.76 4.22 37.22
N LEU A 26 -37.57 4.79 37.01
CA LEU A 26 -36.40 4.24 36.29
C LEU A 26 -35.62 3.09 36.96
N GLU A 27 -35.97 2.61 38.16
CA GLU A 27 -35.10 1.66 38.89
C GLU A 27 -35.44 0.17 38.74
N VAL A 28 -36.62 -0.19 38.21
CA VAL A 28 -37.04 -1.62 38.12
C VAL A 28 -36.60 -2.28 36.80
N GLY A 29 -36.33 -1.51 35.75
CA GLY A 29 -35.98 -2.04 34.42
C GLY A 29 -34.55 -2.63 34.29
N MET A 30 -33.60 -2.16 35.10
CA MET A 30 -32.20 -2.62 34.99
C MET A 30 -31.97 -4.02 35.59
N ILE A 31 -32.77 -4.43 36.57
CA ILE A 31 -32.61 -5.74 37.24
C ILE A 31 -33.11 -6.87 36.33
N TYR A 32 -34.21 -6.66 35.61
CA TYR A 32 -34.76 -7.65 34.68
C TYR A 32 -33.90 -7.80 33.41
N TYR A 33 -33.23 -6.75 32.94
CA TYR A 33 -32.35 -6.81 31.77
C TYR A 33 -31.03 -7.53 32.07
N GLN A 34 -30.47 -7.36 33.27
CA GLN A 34 -29.25 -8.04 33.73
C GLN A 34 -29.48 -9.56 33.92
N LEU A 35 -30.64 -9.96 34.45
CA LEU A 35 -30.98 -11.38 34.64
C LEU A 35 -31.23 -12.12 33.32
N PHE A 36 -31.76 -11.44 32.29
CA PHE A 36 -31.99 -12.04 30.97
C PHE A 36 -30.67 -12.34 30.21
N PHE A 37 -29.65 -11.49 30.38
CA PHE A 37 -28.32 -11.69 29.75
C PHE A 37 -27.48 -12.80 30.38
N ILE A 38 -27.67 -13.05 31.68
CA ILE A 38 -26.95 -14.12 32.40
C ILE A 38 -27.50 -15.50 32.00
N VAL A 39 -28.83 -15.65 31.93
CA VAL A 39 -29.46 -16.94 31.55
C VAL A 39 -29.20 -17.30 30.08
N LEU A 40 -29.15 -16.30 29.18
CA LEU A 40 -28.86 -16.53 27.76
C LEU A 40 -27.39 -16.95 27.52
N ASN A 41 -26.42 -16.41 28.27
CA ASN A 41 -25.01 -16.78 28.16
C ASN A 41 -24.70 -18.17 28.75
N THR A 42 -25.38 -18.56 29.83
CA THR A 42 -25.18 -19.89 30.44
C THR A 42 -25.68 -21.04 29.56
N CYS A 43 -26.72 -20.82 28.74
CA CYS A 43 -27.22 -21.84 27.80
C CYS A 43 -26.33 -22.01 26.55
N ILE A 44 -25.60 -20.97 26.13
CA ILE A 44 -24.71 -21.04 24.95
C ILE A 44 -23.38 -21.72 25.31
N PHE A 45 -22.87 -21.53 26.53
CA PHE A 45 -21.65 -22.21 26.98
C PHE A 45 -21.83 -23.70 27.25
N ALA A 46 -23.01 -24.16 27.69
CA ALA A 46 -23.27 -25.58 27.96
C ALA A 46 -23.52 -26.41 26.69
N ALA A 47 -23.89 -25.79 25.56
CA ALA A 47 -24.19 -26.49 24.31
C ALA A 47 -22.97 -26.68 23.38
N CYS A 48 -21.81 -26.12 23.69
CA CYS A 48 -20.62 -26.15 22.83
C CYS A 48 -19.52 -27.12 23.30
N GLN A 49 -19.71 -27.81 24.43
CA GLN A 49 -18.69 -28.69 25.02
C GLN A 49 -18.80 -30.18 24.64
N THR A 50 -19.65 -30.57 23.69
CA THR A 50 -19.85 -31.99 23.32
C THR A 50 -19.56 -32.34 21.86
N LEU A 51 -18.82 -31.52 21.11
CA LEU A 51 -18.49 -31.81 19.71
C LEU A 51 -17.02 -31.55 19.32
N ILE A 52 -16.03 -31.94 20.13
CA ILE A 52 -14.67 -32.19 19.61
C ILE A 52 -13.99 -33.25 20.46
N ALA A 53 -14.15 -34.53 20.12
CA ALA A 53 -13.31 -35.58 20.65
C ALA A 53 -13.31 -36.81 19.74
N GLU A 54 -12.94 -36.69 18.47
CA GLU A 54 -12.38 -37.83 17.71
C GLU A 54 -11.27 -37.35 16.74
N ASP A 55 -10.15 -38.07 16.82
CA ASP A 55 -9.01 -38.20 15.89
C ASP A 55 -8.09 -37.00 15.55
N PHE A 56 -7.14 -36.73 16.45
CA PHE A 56 -5.83 -36.15 16.11
C PHE A 56 -4.72 -37.21 16.27
N ALA A 57 -4.70 -38.18 15.37
CA ALA A 57 -3.48 -38.94 15.06
C ALA A 57 -2.87 -38.34 13.77
N GLY A 58 -2.10 -37.26 13.92
CA GLY A 58 -1.31 -36.70 12.82
C GLY A 58 -0.17 -37.65 12.43
N PRO A 59 0.29 -37.65 11.16
CA PRO A 59 1.40 -38.49 10.72
C PRO A 59 2.68 -38.08 11.44
N SER A 60 3.49 -39.09 11.79
CA SER A 60 4.75 -38.97 12.50
C SER A 60 5.68 -37.97 11.79
N PHE A 61 6.15 -36.95 12.51
CA PHE A 61 7.18 -36.05 12.02
C PHE A 61 8.48 -36.83 11.80
N HIS A 62 8.86 -37.03 10.53
CA HIS A 62 10.23 -37.37 10.19
C HIS A 62 11.15 -36.19 10.53
N PRO A 63 12.36 -36.42 11.07
CA PRO A 63 13.33 -35.34 11.26
C PRO A 63 13.67 -34.72 9.90
N LEU A 64 13.59 -33.39 9.81
CA LEU A 64 14.05 -32.67 8.61
C LEU A 64 15.56 -32.96 8.41
N PRO A 65 16.01 -33.18 7.16
CA PRO A 65 17.43 -33.33 6.89
C PRO A 65 18.15 -32.03 7.29
N GLY A 66 19.28 -32.17 7.97
CA GLY A 66 20.07 -31.03 8.45
C GLY A 66 20.40 -30.08 7.31
N MET A 67 19.93 -28.83 7.42
CA MET A 67 20.31 -27.75 6.52
C MET A 67 21.72 -27.29 6.89
N ASN A 68 22.65 -27.47 5.97
CA ASN A 68 23.97 -26.88 6.04
C ASN A 68 23.81 -25.37 5.77
N SER A 69 24.08 -24.52 6.75
CA SER A 69 23.73 -23.10 6.76
C SER A 69 24.57 -22.19 5.84
N GLU A 70 25.47 -22.75 5.02
CA GLU A 70 26.37 -21.96 4.17
C GLU A 70 26.05 -22.03 2.68
N THR A 71 25.34 -23.06 2.21
CA THR A 71 25.08 -23.27 0.76
C THR A 71 23.76 -22.69 0.25
N ASP A 72 22.92 -22.14 1.12
CA ASP A 72 21.52 -21.79 0.79
C ASP A 72 21.25 -20.28 0.68
N GLU A 73 22.09 -19.42 1.29
CA GLU A 73 21.89 -17.97 1.18
C GLU A 73 22.20 -17.43 -0.22
N GLN A 74 23.23 -18.00 -0.86
CA GLN A 74 23.75 -17.56 -2.15
C GLN A 74 22.88 -18.04 -3.32
N SER A 75 22.31 -19.25 -3.23
CA SER A 75 21.42 -19.83 -4.25
C SER A 75 20.06 -19.11 -4.31
N VAL A 76 19.54 -18.66 -3.17
CA VAL A 76 18.28 -17.91 -3.08
C VAL A 76 18.44 -16.48 -3.57
N SER A 77 19.57 -15.81 -3.29
CA SER A 77 19.82 -14.46 -3.85
C SER A 77 20.02 -14.50 -5.37
N GLU A 78 20.70 -15.52 -5.89
CA GLU A 78 20.91 -15.72 -7.33
C GLU A 78 19.61 -15.98 -8.10
N ASN A 79 18.62 -16.63 -7.50
CA ASN A 79 17.33 -16.85 -8.15
C ASN A 79 16.42 -15.62 -8.07
N LEU A 80 16.51 -14.82 -7.01
CA LEU A 80 15.74 -13.57 -6.87
C LEU A 80 16.27 -12.45 -7.77
N SER A 81 17.54 -12.47 -8.15
CA SER A 81 18.14 -11.47 -9.06
C SER A 81 17.92 -11.80 -10.55
N LYS A 82 17.48 -13.01 -10.90
CA LYS A 82 17.20 -13.43 -12.29
C LYS A 82 15.83 -12.93 -12.78
N GLY A 83 15.72 -12.65 -14.08
CA GLY A 83 14.49 -12.15 -14.73
C GLY A 83 14.41 -10.61 -14.82
N PRO A 84 13.39 -10.06 -15.50
CA PRO A 84 13.25 -8.61 -15.67
C PRO A 84 12.84 -7.91 -14.36
N LEU A 85 13.14 -6.61 -14.27
CA LEU A 85 12.63 -5.71 -13.23
C LEU A 85 11.33 -5.08 -13.73
N LEU A 86 10.19 -5.44 -13.12
CA LEU A 86 8.86 -5.07 -13.57
C LEU A 86 8.10 -4.28 -12.51
N PHE A 87 7.29 -3.34 -12.97
CA PHE A 87 6.36 -2.61 -12.11
C PHE A 87 5.14 -3.47 -11.76
N LEU A 88 4.70 -3.37 -10.51
CA LEU A 88 3.48 -4.02 -9.99
C LEU A 88 2.36 -3.03 -9.67
N GLY A 89 2.65 -1.73 -9.62
CA GLY A 89 1.70 -0.66 -9.42
C GLY A 89 1.53 -0.29 -7.95
N ALA A 90 1.09 0.94 -7.70
CA ALA A 90 0.96 1.50 -6.36
C ALA A 90 0.01 0.67 -5.46
N VAL A 91 -1.03 0.07 -6.06
CA VAL A 91 -2.02 -0.74 -5.34
C VAL A 91 -1.39 -1.98 -4.69
N SER A 92 -0.28 -2.50 -5.23
CA SER A 92 0.45 -3.62 -4.62
C SER A 92 0.98 -3.31 -3.21
N CYS A 93 1.06 -2.02 -2.84
CA CYS A 93 1.48 -1.52 -1.53
C CYS A 93 0.30 -1.18 -0.61
N SER A 94 -0.92 -1.04 -1.13
CA SER A 94 -2.02 -0.30 -0.49
C SER A 94 -2.83 -1.07 0.55
N SER A 95 -2.50 -2.33 0.83
CA SER A 95 -3.24 -3.10 1.83
C SER A 95 -3.18 -2.43 3.21
N SER A 96 -4.28 -2.48 3.97
CA SER A 96 -4.42 -1.83 5.27
C SER A 96 -3.52 -2.42 6.36
N ASN A 97 -3.09 -3.67 6.20
CA ASN A 97 -2.08 -4.31 7.05
C ASN A 97 -0.62 -4.01 6.60
N CYS A 98 -0.45 -3.39 5.44
CA CYS A 98 0.84 -2.99 4.87
C CYS A 98 0.98 -1.46 4.95
N HIS A 99 0.97 -0.76 3.81
CA HIS A 99 1.21 0.68 3.72
C HIS A 99 -0.05 1.54 3.56
N GLY A 100 -1.24 0.95 3.44
CA GLY A 100 -2.50 1.66 3.24
C GLY A 100 -3.40 1.75 4.46
N SER A 101 -2.83 1.75 5.67
CA SER A 101 -3.60 2.05 6.87
C SER A 101 -4.12 3.49 6.83
N PHE A 102 -5.26 3.72 7.47
CA PHE A 102 -5.84 5.04 7.69
C PHE A 102 -6.05 5.34 9.18
N LYS A 103 -5.59 4.43 10.07
CA LYS A 103 -5.72 4.60 11.52
C LYS A 103 -4.68 5.61 11.99
N SER A 104 -5.12 6.66 12.68
CA SER A 104 -4.22 7.69 13.24
C SER A 104 -3.18 7.13 14.23
N THR A 105 -3.45 5.97 14.83
CA THR A 105 -2.56 5.26 15.75
C THR A 105 -1.60 4.29 15.06
N ALA A 106 -1.71 4.10 13.74
CA ALA A 106 -0.82 3.20 13.02
C ALA A 106 0.61 3.75 12.98
N PRO A 107 1.64 2.88 12.94
CA PRO A 107 3.00 3.30 12.65
C PRO A 107 3.05 4.11 11.35
N LEU A 108 3.89 5.14 11.29
CA LEU A 108 3.99 6.04 10.14
C LEU A 108 4.28 5.28 8.83
N SER A 109 5.09 4.22 8.88
CA SER A 109 5.35 3.36 7.72
C SER A 109 4.07 2.74 7.16
N SER A 110 3.12 2.34 8.01
CA SER A 110 1.87 1.74 7.56
C SER A 110 0.88 2.74 6.97
N LEU A 111 1.18 4.04 7.05
CA LEU A 111 0.39 5.13 6.45
C LEU A 111 0.97 5.62 5.12
N SER A 112 2.10 5.09 4.65
CA SER A 112 2.85 5.69 3.54
C SER A 112 2.07 5.78 2.23
N TYR A 113 1.28 4.75 1.88
CA TYR A 113 0.40 4.80 0.70
C TYR A 113 -0.68 5.87 0.88
N THR A 114 -1.30 5.95 2.06
CA THR A 114 -2.35 6.93 2.36
C THR A 114 -1.81 8.36 2.34
N ILE A 115 -0.62 8.60 2.89
CA ILE A 115 0.05 9.91 2.85
C ILE A 115 0.40 10.27 1.42
N TRP A 116 1.01 9.35 0.67
CA TRP A 116 1.33 9.55 -0.75
C TRP A 116 0.10 9.93 -1.55
N GLN A 117 -0.96 9.14 -1.47
CA GLN A 117 -2.17 9.37 -2.25
C GLN A 117 -2.86 10.71 -1.93
N ARG A 118 -2.79 11.18 -0.66
CA ARG A 118 -3.52 12.36 -0.20
C ARG A 118 -2.72 13.66 -0.25
N HIS A 119 -1.42 13.59 0.00
CA HIS A 119 -0.60 14.77 0.27
C HIS A 119 0.60 14.90 -0.65
N ASP A 120 1.03 13.82 -1.30
CA ASP A 120 2.21 13.86 -2.16
C ASP A 120 1.86 14.44 -3.54
N PRO A 121 2.50 15.54 -3.99
CA PRO A 121 2.29 16.09 -5.33
C PRO A 121 2.62 15.07 -6.44
N HIS A 122 3.48 14.10 -6.19
CA HIS A 122 3.83 13.03 -7.13
C HIS A 122 2.62 12.17 -7.53
N ALA A 123 1.71 11.90 -6.58
CA ALA A 123 0.45 11.18 -6.85
C ALA A 123 -0.51 11.97 -7.76
N GLN A 124 -0.21 13.24 -8.02
CA GLN A 124 -1.02 14.13 -8.86
C GLN A 124 -0.32 14.47 -10.19
N ALA A 125 0.90 14.00 -10.38
CA ALA A 125 1.75 14.41 -11.50
C ALA A 125 1.09 14.12 -12.86
N TYR A 126 0.46 12.94 -13.03
CA TYR A 126 -0.25 12.60 -14.26
C TYR A 126 -1.42 13.54 -14.54
N ARG A 127 -2.19 13.94 -13.51
CA ARG A 127 -3.31 14.88 -13.69
C ARG A 127 -2.87 16.26 -14.20
N THR A 128 -1.61 16.64 -13.98
CA THR A 128 -1.07 17.88 -14.58
C THR A 128 -1.07 17.81 -16.11
N LEU A 129 -0.90 16.61 -16.69
CA LEU A 129 -0.86 16.42 -18.14
C LEU A 129 -2.22 16.67 -18.81
N THR A 130 -3.33 16.57 -18.06
CA THR A 130 -4.66 16.85 -18.60
C THR A 130 -5.02 18.34 -18.58
N SER A 131 -4.17 19.19 -18.00
CA SER A 131 -4.39 20.64 -17.95
C SER A 131 -4.23 21.30 -19.32
N GLU A 132 -4.92 22.43 -19.53
CA GLU A 132 -4.78 23.21 -20.77
C GLU A 132 -3.34 23.64 -21.05
N ARG A 133 -2.54 23.93 -20.00
CA ARG A 133 -1.14 24.31 -20.16
C ARG A 133 -0.35 23.17 -20.80
N SER A 134 -0.55 21.95 -20.31
CA SER A 134 0.13 20.75 -20.82
C SER A 134 -0.27 20.44 -22.26
N GLN A 135 -1.56 20.58 -22.60
CA GLN A 135 -2.01 20.41 -23.98
C GLN A 135 -1.38 21.43 -24.93
N ARG A 136 -1.33 22.71 -24.53
CA ARG A 136 -0.65 23.76 -25.32
C ARG A 136 0.85 23.50 -25.50
N ILE A 137 1.51 22.91 -24.49
CA ILE A 137 2.91 22.50 -24.61
C ILE A 137 3.05 21.41 -25.66
N ALA A 138 2.21 20.36 -25.61
CA ALA A 138 2.22 19.27 -26.59
C ALA A 138 1.95 19.76 -28.03
N GLU A 139 0.99 20.68 -28.20
CA GLU A 139 0.68 21.32 -29.48
C GLU A 139 1.88 22.12 -30.03
N LYS A 140 2.53 22.95 -29.21
CA LYS A 140 3.70 23.74 -29.63
C LYS A 140 4.89 22.87 -29.99
N LEU A 141 5.06 21.76 -29.29
CA LEU A 141 6.07 20.74 -29.59
C LEU A 141 5.71 19.87 -30.79
N LYS A 142 4.47 20.01 -31.33
CA LYS A 142 3.94 19.22 -32.45
C LYS A 142 4.02 17.71 -32.18
N LEU A 143 3.71 17.32 -30.94
CA LEU A 143 3.68 15.91 -30.57
C LEU A 143 2.51 15.20 -31.27
N GLU A 144 2.73 13.95 -31.67
CA GLU A 144 1.70 13.14 -32.34
C GLU A 144 0.56 12.73 -31.40
N SER A 145 0.82 12.74 -30.09
CA SER A 145 -0.13 12.36 -29.05
C SER A 145 -0.34 13.50 -28.05
N PRO A 146 -1.52 13.57 -27.42
CA PRO A 146 -1.78 14.47 -26.29
C PRO A 146 -0.76 14.30 -25.17
N ALA A 147 -0.63 15.32 -24.31
CA ALA A 147 0.38 15.33 -23.24
C ALA A 147 0.27 14.09 -22.34
N GLU A 148 -0.94 13.67 -21.95
CA GLU A 148 -1.19 12.52 -21.08
C GLU A 148 -0.91 11.15 -21.73
N LYS A 149 -0.61 11.12 -23.04
CA LYS A 149 -0.25 9.90 -23.78
C LYS A 149 1.15 9.96 -24.38
N SER A 150 1.80 11.12 -24.34
CA SER A 150 3.12 11.31 -24.93
C SER A 150 4.22 10.83 -23.99
N ALA A 151 5.14 10.02 -24.52
CA ALA A 151 6.33 9.55 -23.81
C ALA A 151 7.16 10.70 -23.22
N VAL A 152 7.28 11.82 -23.95
CA VAL A 152 8.01 13.02 -23.52
C VAL A 152 7.49 13.54 -22.17
N CYS A 153 6.17 13.47 -21.95
CA CYS A 153 5.53 13.93 -20.74
C CYS A 153 5.48 12.84 -19.66
N LEU A 154 5.12 11.61 -20.06
CA LEU A 154 4.95 10.48 -19.14
C LEU A 154 6.25 10.05 -18.47
N ASN A 155 7.41 10.28 -19.11
CA ASN A 155 8.71 9.95 -18.53
C ASN A 155 8.94 10.60 -17.16
N CYS A 156 8.38 11.78 -16.89
CA CYS A 156 8.50 12.45 -15.59
C CYS A 156 7.20 12.43 -14.78
N HIS A 157 6.04 12.46 -15.43
CA HIS A 157 4.75 12.66 -14.76
C HIS A 157 4.03 11.35 -14.38
N ALA A 158 4.56 10.20 -14.78
CA ALA A 158 3.99 8.90 -14.47
C ALA A 158 5.07 7.84 -14.26
N ALA A 159 4.73 6.82 -13.48
CA ALA A 159 5.45 5.56 -13.43
C ALA A 159 4.49 4.42 -13.83
N PRO A 160 4.93 3.44 -14.64
CA PRO A 160 6.27 3.30 -15.20
C PRO A 160 6.58 4.36 -16.26
N GLN A 161 7.87 4.64 -16.43
CA GLN A 161 8.35 5.56 -17.46
C GLN A 161 8.24 4.87 -18.83
N SER A 162 8.18 5.62 -19.92
CA SER A 162 8.13 4.99 -21.25
C SER A 162 9.37 4.11 -21.47
N GLY A 163 9.14 2.87 -21.92
CA GLY A 163 10.20 1.88 -22.13
C GLY A 163 10.48 0.93 -20.96
N TYR A 164 9.85 1.11 -19.79
CA TYR A 164 9.88 0.08 -18.73
C TYR A 164 8.80 -0.97 -18.96
N GLU A 165 9.16 -2.23 -18.68
CA GLU A 165 8.23 -3.35 -18.74
C GLU A 165 7.31 -3.40 -17.51
N ILE A 166 6.06 -3.81 -17.73
CA ILE A 166 5.04 -4.04 -16.70
C ILE A 166 4.80 -5.54 -16.61
N SER A 167 4.52 -6.04 -15.40
CA SER A 167 4.20 -7.45 -15.19
C SER A 167 3.00 -7.91 -16.02
N GLU A 168 3.12 -9.04 -16.74
CA GLU A 168 2.05 -9.65 -17.55
C GLU A 168 0.79 -10.00 -16.75
N SER A 169 0.90 -10.12 -15.42
CA SER A 169 -0.24 -10.29 -14.50
C SER A 169 -1.21 -9.10 -14.50
N ILE A 170 -0.93 -8.06 -15.29
CA ILE A 170 -1.60 -6.77 -15.32
C ILE A 170 -1.84 -6.43 -16.82
N SER A 171 -3.07 -6.66 -17.31
CA SER A 171 -3.44 -6.68 -18.75
C SER A 171 -3.35 -5.31 -19.45
N ASN A 172 -3.30 -5.24 -20.79
CA ASN A 172 -3.06 -3.99 -21.54
C ASN A 172 -4.02 -2.79 -21.27
N GLU A 173 -5.22 -3.00 -20.75
CA GLU A 173 -6.13 -1.90 -20.30
C GLU A 173 -5.60 -1.18 -19.03
N THR A 174 -4.69 -1.84 -18.29
CA THR A 174 -4.11 -1.38 -17.04
C THR A 174 -2.96 -0.38 -17.20
N ASN A 175 -2.42 -0.18 -18.42
CA ASN A 175 -1.40 0.84 -18.65
C ASN A 175 -1.88 2.24 -18.24
N LEU A 176 -3.16 2.55 -18.51
CA LEU A 176 -3.78 3.81 -18.09
C LEU A 176 -3.94 3.88 -16.58
N GLU A 177 -4.33 2.78 -15.93
CA GLU A 177 -4.50 2.72 -14.47
C GLU A 177 -3.15 2.95 -13.76
N PHE A 178 -2.07 2.39 -14.30
CA PHE A 178 -0.71 2.60 -13.82
C PHE A 178 -0.26 4.05 -13.95
N VAL A 179 -0.31 4.61 -15.17
CA VAL A 179 0.17 5.98 -15.38
C VAL A 179 -0.71 6.99 -14.66
N SER A 180 -2.00 6.71 -14.46
CA SER A 180 -2.93 7.60 -13.75
C SER A 180 -2.57 7.82 -12.28
N ASN A 181 -1.81 6.90 -11.66
CA ASN A 181 -1.27 7.06 -10.31
C ASN A 181 -0.14 8.10 -10.24
N GLY A 182 0.31 8.65 -11.37
CA GLY A 182 1.41 9.59 -11.41
C GLY A 182 2.74 8.93 -11.03
N VAL A 183 3.59 9.66 -10.31
CA VAL A 183 4.86 9.14 -9.80
C VAL A 183 4.57 8.36 -8.51
N SER A 184 4.53 7.03 -8.64
CA SER A 184 4.11 6.11 -7.58
C SER A 184 5.27 5.54 -6.75
N CYS A 185 4.95 4.66 -5.80
CA CYS A 185 5.90 4.09 -4.83
C CYS A 185 7.17 3.54 -5.49
N GLU A 186 7.02 2.81 -6.59
CA GLU A 186 8.12 2.13 -7.30
C GLU A 186 9.02 3.10 -8.07
N ALA A 187 8.55 4.31 -8.38
CA ALA A 187 9.40 5.35 -8.97
C ALA A 187 10.54 5.76 -8.02
N CYS A 188 10.25 5.75 -6.71
CA CYS A 188 11.21 6.09 -5.68
C CYS A 188 11.88 4.83 -5.09
N HIS A 189 11.13 3.76 -4.82
CA HIS A 189 11.61 2.54 -4.17
C HIS A 189 12.11 1.45 -5.14
N GLY A 190 11.99 1.66 -6.45
CA GLY A 190 12.39 0.70 -7.49
C GLY A 190 11.27 -0.29 -7.86
N GLN A 191 11.45 -1.03 -8.96
CA GLN A 191 10.47 -1.97 -9.50
C GLN A 191 10.24 -3.16 -8.55
N ALA A 192 8.99 -3.40 -8.16
CA ALA A 192 8.68 -4.25 -7.01
C ALA A 192 8.65 -5.74 -7.27
N VAL A 193 8.66 -6.20 -8.53
CA VAL A 193 8.43 -7.62 -8.86
C VAL A 193 9.33 -8.60 -8.10
N LYS A 194 10.60 -8.24 -7.86
CA LYS A 194 11.57 -9.10 -7.16
C LYS A 194 11.62 -8.89 -5.66
N TRP A 195 11.23 -7.72 -5.16
CA TRP A 195 11.40 -7.36 -3.75
C TRP A 195 10.10 -7.34 -2.96
N LEU A 196 8.93 -7.25 -3.59
CA LEU A 196 7.66 -7.12 -2.87
C LEU A 196 7.38 -8.34 -1.98
N GLU A 197 7.57 -9.54 -2.51
CA GLU A 197 7.31 -10.76 -1.75
C GLU A 197 8.25 -10.91 -0.54
N PRO A 198 9.59 -10.83 -0.69
CA PRO A 198 10.45 -10.88 0.49
C PRO A 198 10.25 -9.68 1.43
N HIS A 199 9.81 -8.52 0.93
CA HIS A 199 9.47 -7.36 1.74
C HIS A 199 8.28 -7.59 2.68
N ARG A 200 7.31 -8.42 2.29
CA ARG A 200 6.19 -8.83 3.16
C ARG A 200 6.61 -9.73 4.32
N SER A 201 7.79 -10.35 4.23
CA SER A 201 8.28 -11.25 5.26
C SER A 201 8.85 -10.50 6.47
N TYR A 202 8.77 -11.13 7.64
CA TYR A 202 9.45 -10.62 8.85
C TYR A 202 10.97 -10.56 8.70
N ALA A 203 11.55 -11.35 7.77
CA ALA A 203 12.98 -11.38 7.52
C ALA A 203 13.50 -10.13 6.79
N TRP A 204 12.64 -9.29 6.20
CA TRP A 204 13.09 -8.11 5.43
C TRP A 204 14.01 -7.17 6.21
N ASN A 205 13.86 -7.10 7.54
CA ASN A 205 14.68 -6.25 8.41
C ASN A 205 15.79 -7.03 9.15
N SER A 206 15.99 -8.32 8.86
CA SER A 206 17.07 -9.11 9.44
C SER A 206 18.39 -8.97 8.66
N SER A 207 19.47 -9.55 9.18
CA SER A 207 20.78 -9.61 8.51
C SER A 207 20.73 -10.34 7.16
N LEU A 208 19.78 -11.27 6.98
CA LEU A 208 19.55 -12.01 5.73
C LEU A 208 19.24 -11.08 4.56
N TRP A 209 18.59 -9.94 4.83
CA TRP A 209 18.19 -8.91 3.87
C TRP A 209 19.01 -7.63 4.07
N ASN A 210 20.34 -7.78 3.93
CA ASN A 210 21.28 -6.67 3.93
C ASN A 210 21.11 -5.75 2.70
N VAL A 211 21.87 -4.65 2.66
CA VAL A 211 21.79 -3.63 1.60
C VAL A 211 22.08 -4.21 0.22
N SER A 212 23.13 -5.02 0.07
CA SER A 212 23.52 -5.63 -1.21
C SER A 212 22.38 -6.47 -1.79
N ARG A 213 21.83 -7.37 -0.98
CA ARG A 213 20.75 -8.26 -1.41
C ARG A 213 19.49 -7.50 -1.82
N LYS A 214 19.15 -6.43 -1.09
CA LYS A 214 18.03 -5.55 -1.46
C LYS A 214 18.29 -4.88 -2.81
N ASN A 215 19.49 -4.35 -3.01
CA ASN A 215 19.83 -3.67 -4.27
C ASN A 215 19.78 -4.62 -5.47
N GLU A 216 20.19 -5.88 -5.32
CA GLU A 216 20.13 -6.92 -6.38
C GLU A 216 18.69 -7.21 -6.87
N THR A 217 17.69 -6.95 -6.02
CA THR A 217 16.27 -7.07 -6.38
C THR A 217 15.69 -5.81 -7.02
N GLY A 218 16.49 -4.76 -7.20
CA GLY A 218 16.05 -3.46 -7.70
C GLY A 218 15.44 -2.54 -6.64
N PHE A 219 15.42 -2.95 -5.36
CA PHE A 219 14.93 -2.11 -4.28
C PHE A 219 15.90 -0.94 -4.04
N LYS A 220 15.39 0.28 -4.09
CA LYS A 220 16.13 1.49 -3.76
C LYS A 220 15.93 1.82 -2.28
N GLN A 221 17.01 1.65 -1.50
CA GLN A 221 16.98 1.99 -0.09
C GLN A 221 17.16 3.50 0.11
N LEU A 222 16.05 4.24 0.01
CA LEU A 222 16.02 5.69 0.19
C LEU A 222 16.46 6.18 1.58
N LYS A 223 16.76 5.30 2.54
CA LYS A 223 17.42 5.71 3.79
C LYS A 223 18.79 6.34 3.51
N SER A 224 19.48 5.89 2.46
CA SER A 224 20.65 6.58 1.92
C SER A 224 20.20 7.81 1.10
N THR A 225 20.56 8.99 1.58
CA THR A 225 20.66 10.31 0.93
C THR A 225 21.36 10.23 -0.42
N VAL A 226 22.43 9.44 -0.61
CA VAL A 226 23.04 9.29 -1.95
C VAL A 226 22.02 8.69 -2.92
N ILE A 227 21.46 7.52 -2.58
CA ILE A 227 20.43 6.85 -3.40
C ILE A 227 19.19 7.74 -3.56
N ARG A 228 18.80 8.45 -2.50
CA ARG A 228 17.64 9.36 -2.49
C ARG A 228 17.88 10.56 -3.42
N ALA A 229 19.04 11.21 -3.32
CA ALA A 229 19.42 12.34 -4.16
C ALA A 229 19.49 11.94 -5.63
N GLU A 230 20.12 10.81 -5.95
CA GLU A 230 20.14 10.26 -7.32
C GLU A 230 18.74 9.97 -7.85
N THR A 231 17.88 9.39 -7.01
CA THR A 231 16.49 9.08 -7.39
C THR A 231 15.70 10.35 -7.71
N CYS A 232 15.78 11.39 -6.86
CA CYS A 232 15.13 12.67 -7.11
C CYS A 232 15.72 13.39 -8.34
N ALA A 233 17.05 13.44 -8.44
CA ALA A 233 17.77 14.12 -9.52
C ALA A 233 17.43 13.54 -10.90
N SER A 234 17.16 12.23 -10.99
CA SER A 234 16.79 11.57 -12.25
C SER A 234 15.58 12.18 -12.97
N CYS A 235 14.68 12.85 -12.23
CA CYS A 235 13.55 13.59 -12.81
C CYS A 235 13.73 15.10 -12.68
N HIS A 236 14.25 15.57 -11.53
CA HIS A 236 14.27 17.00 -11.21
C HIS A 236 15.45 17.78 -11.80
N ILE A 237 16.54 17.08 -12.13
CA ILE A 237 17.68 17.63 -12.87
C ILE A 237 17.64 17.12 -14.31
N GLY A 238 17.35 15.83 -14.47
CA GLY A 238 17.23 15.16 -15.75
C GLY A 238 17.96 13.82 -15.77
N SER A 239 17.58 13.01 -16.73
CA SER A 239 18.28 11.79 -17.16
C SER A 239 17.92 11.55 -18.61
N ALA A 240 18.47 10.50 -19.23
CA ALA A 240 18.09 10.13 -20.60
C ALA A 240 16.56 10.07 -20.76
N GLY A 241 16.02 10.88 -21.68
CA GLY A 241 14.57 10.98 -21.95
C GLY A 241 13.75 11.82 -20.96
N ARG A 242 14.42 12.52 -20.02
CA ARG A 242 13.81 13.34 -18.95
C ARG A 242 14.41 14.74 -18.82
N ASP A 243 15.20 15.15 -19.81
CA ASP A 243 15.81 16.47 -19.81
C ASP A 243 14.78 17.54 -20.19
N VAL A 244 14.58 18.53 -19.30
CA VAL A 244 13.78 19.71 -19.62
C VAL A 244 14.62 20.65 -20.48
N ASN A 245 14.65 20.36 -21.77
CA ASN A 245 15.43 21.08 -22.76
C ASN A 245 14.82 22.46 -23.12
N HIS A 246 15.53 23.20 -23.97
CA HIS A 246 15.10 24.52 -24.43
C HIS A 246 13.74 24.50 -25.13
N ASP A 247 13.42 23.44 -25.87
CA ASP A 247 12.15 23.32 -26.59
C ASP A 247 10.97 23.17 -25.63
N LEU A 248 11.11 22.32 -24.60
CA LEU A 248 10.11 22.17 -23.54
C LEU A 248 9.85 23.50 -22.83
N ILE A 249 10.91 24.23 -22.47
CA ILE A 249 10.80 25.54 -21.81
C ILE A 249 10.15 26.56 -22.75
N ALA A 250 10.55 26.61 -24.02
CA ALA A 250 9.98 27.51 -25.03
C ALA A 250 8.50 27.22 -25.31
N ALA A 251 8.11 25.94 -25.27
CA ALA A 251 6.72 25.52 -25.37
C ALA A 251 5.88 25.96 -24.15
N GLY A 252 6.53 26.22 -23.01
CA GLY A 252 5.91 26.76 -21.81
C GLY A 252 5.97 25.83 -20.60
N HIS A 253 6.78 24.76 -20.65
CA HIS A 253 7.06 23.93 -19.49
C HIS A 253 7.76 24.78 -18.40
N PRO A 254 7.34 24.71 -17.13
CA PRO A 254 8.05 25.38 -16.04
C PRO A 254 9.52 24.95 -15.97
N ARG A 255 10.40 25.84 -15.55
CA ARG A 255 11.78 25.44 -15.25
C ARG A 255 11.77 24.52 -14.03
N LEU A 256 12.55 23.46 -14.08
CA LEU A 256 12.80 22.65 -12.90
C LEU A 256 13.81 23.40 -12.03
N LEU A 257 13.33 23.89 -10.88
CA LEU A 257 14.16 24.46 -9.84
C LEU A 257 14.30 23.40 -8.76
N PHE A 258 15.49 22.82 -8.66
CA PHE A 258 15.76 21.76 -7.71
C PHE A 258 17.10 21.98 -7.04
N GLU A 259 17.04 22.11 -5.72
CA GLU A 259 18.18 22.00 -4.81
C GLU A 259 17.75 20.98 -3.77
N TYR A 260 18.54 19.91 -3.61
CA TYR A 260 18.13 18.71 -2.90
C TYR A 260 17.72 19.01 -1.45
N THR A 261 18.51 19.78 -0.71
CA THR A 261 18.25 20.03 0.72
C THR A 261 16.98 20.85 0.92
N SER A 262 16.84 21.96 0.19
CA SER A 262 15.67 22.84 0.24
C SER A 262 14.40 22.10 -0.19
N TYR A 263 14.50 21.29 -1.23
CA TYR A 263 13.38 20.46 -1.70
C TYR A 263 12.97 19.45 -0.62
N MET A 264 13.92 18.73 -0.03
CA MET A 264 13.63 17.73 0.99
C MET A 264 12.99 18.33 2.25
N ASP A 265 13.42 19.52 2.68
CA ASP A 265 12.80 20.23 3.81
C ASP A 265 11.34 20.62 3.54
N LEU A 266 11.00 21.02 2.31
CA LEU A 266 9.63 21.35 1.91
C LEU A 266 8.79 20.08 1.70
N TYR A 267 9.33 19.09 1.00
CA TYR A 267 8.66 17.82 0.72
C TYR A 267 8.34 17.06 2.02
N ALA A 268 9.26 17.07 2.99
CA ALA A 268 9.04 16.40 4.27
C ALA A 268 7.88 16.99 5.08
N GLN A 269 7.57 18.28 4.91
CA GLN A 269 6.40 18.90 5.57
C GLN A 269 5.07 18.44 4.99
N GLN A 270 5.06 17.95 3.75
CA GLN A 270 3.84 17.60 3.01
C GLN A 270 3.60 16.10 3.00
N ALA A 271 4.64 15.32 2.70
CA ALA A 271 4.50 13.92 2.31
C ALA A 271 5.48 12.97 3.01
N ALA A 272 6.17 13.45 4.07
CA ALA A 272 7.01 12.56 4.86
C ALA A 272 6.18 11.42 5.47
N HIS A 273 6.54 10.21 5.08
CA HIS A 273 6.04 8.96 5.65
C HIS A 273 7.19 8.16 6.28
N TRP A 274 8.25 8.87 6.66
CA TRP A 274 9.35 8.38 7.47
C TRP A 274 9.57 9.32 8.67
N ASP A 275 10.24 8.79 9.70
CA ASP A 275 10.60 9.57 10.87
C ASP A 275 11.70 10.59 10.52
N ILE A 276 11.33 11.86 10.43
CA ILE A 276 12.22 12.97 10.08
C ILE A 276 13.32 13.17 11.14
N ALA A 277 12.99 13.04 12.43
CA ALA A 277 13.96 13.25 13.50
C ALA A 277 15.05 12.16 13.49
N ARG A 278 14.65 10.92 13.21
CA ARG A 278 15.58 9.81 13.02
C ARG A 278 16.39 9.96 11.72
N ASP A 279 15.77 10.44 10.65
CA ASP A 279 16.45 10.65 9.36
C ASP A 279 17.54 11.72 9.46
N LYS A 280 17.28 12.85 10.13
CA LYS A 280 18.28 13.91 10.35
C LYS A 280 19.50 13.47 11.17
N LYS A 281 19.38 12.41 11.96
CA LYS A 281 20.48 11.86 12.77
C LYS A 281 21.34 10.85 12.01
N ARG A 282 20.93 10.46 10.80
CA ARG A 282 21.69 9.53 9.97
C ARG A 282 22.95 10.20 9.44
N SER A 283 24.06 9.47 9.51
CA SER A 283 25.39 9.96 9.11
C SER A 283 25.81 9.45 7.74
N ASP A 284 25.02 8.57 7.11
CA ASP A 284 25.44 7.78 5.97
C ASP A 284 25.25 8.46 4.62
N GLY A 285 24.70 9.67 4.57
CA GLY A 285 24.12 10.10 3.32
C GLY A 285 23.11 9.04 2.96
#